data_AF-A0A0Q9QAU2-F1
#
_entry.id   AF-A0A0Q9QAU2-F1
#
_cell.length_a   1.000
_cell.length_b   1.000
_cell.length_c   1.000
_cell.angle_alpha   90.00
_cell.angle_beta   90.00
_cell.angle_gamma   90.00
#
_symmetry.space_group_name_H-M   'P 1'
#
loop_
_entity.id
_entity.type
_entity.pdbx_description
1 polymer ?
#
loop_
_entity_poly.entity_id
_entity_poly.type
_entity_poly.pdbx_seq_one_letter_code
_entity_poly.pdbx_strand_id
1 'polypeptide(L)'
;MTGQILHIATRADWEAAQRDGAYTTSTRGRTLAEEGFIHAARPEQVQPVFDRYYADADEPLVLLVIDPDRLGAEVRVEPVGDDTYPHVYGPIEPAAVVEVHPLDADGRRDQSRAQR
;
A
#
# COMPACT_ATOMS: atom_id res chain seq x y z
N MET A 1 7.16 -14.92 -10.67
CA MET A 1 7.20 -14.96 -9.20
C MET A 1 8.07 -13.82 -8.69
N THR A 2 7.62 -12.59 -8.91
CA THR A 2 8.06 -11.45 -8.12
C THR A 2 7.47 -11.61 -6.71
N GLY A 3 8.24 -11.22 -5.68
CA GLY A 3 7.70 -11.22 -4.31
C GLY A 3 6.54 -10.24 -4.18
N GLN A 4 5.64 -10.50 -3.22
CA GLN A 4 4.56 -9.57 -2.88
C GLN A 4 5.13 -8.19 -2.52
N ILE A 5 4.41 -7.15 -2.93
CA ILE A 5 4.69 -5.75 -2.54
C ILE A 5 3.60 -5.26 -1.60
N LEU A 6 3.91 -4.25 -0.79
CA LEU A 6 3.00 -3.75 0.23
C LEU A 6 2.73 -2.26 0.05
N HIS A 7 1.52 -1.85 0.40
CA HIS A 7 1.11 -0.44 0.38
C HIS A 7 0.34 -0.11 1.66
N ILE A 8 0.67 1.00 2.31
CA ILE A 8 -0.11 1.52 3.44
C ILE A 8 -1.20 2.41 2.87
N ALA A 9 -2.45 2.10 3.17
CA ALA A 9 -3.62 2.87 2.77
C ALA A 9 -4.41 3.32 3.99
N THR A 10 -5.18 4.39 3.84
CA THR A 10 -6.29 4.63 4.77
C THR A 10 -7.34 3.54 4.57
N ARG A 11 -8.03 3.15 5.64
CA ARG A 11 -9.14 2.19 5.56
C ARG A 11 -10.24 2.72 4.64
N ALA A 12 -10.53 4.02 4.71
CA ALA A 12 -11.57 4.66 3.92
C ALA A 12 -11.26 4.60 2.42
N ASP A 13 -10.03 4.91 2.01
CA ASP A 13 -9.62 4.85 0.60
C ASP A 13 -9.66 3.42 0.07
N TRP A 14 -9.24 2.44 0.88
CA TRP A 14 -9.33 1.03 0.50
C TRP A 14 -10.80 0.56 0.34
N GLU A 15 -11.70 0.94 1.25
CA GLU A 15 -13.12 0.62 1.14
C GLU A 15 -13.78 1.31 -0.07
N ALA A 16 -13.36 2.52 -0.41
CA ALA A 16 -13.79 3.19 -1.64
C ALA A 16 -13.29 2.44 -2.88
N ALA A 17 -12.02 2.07 -2.93
CA ALA A 17 -11.45 1.32 -4.04
C ALA A 17 -12.12 -0.03 -4.28
N GLN A 18 -12.54 -0.73 -3.21
CA GLN A 18 -13.30 -1.98 -3.36
C GLN A 18 -14.65 -1.76 -4.03
N ARG A 19 -15.31 -0.61 -3.80
CA ARG A 19 -16.58 -0.27 -4.46
C ARG A 19 -16.36 0.21 -5.89
N ASP A 20 -15.31 0.99 -6.11
CA ASP A 20 -15.06 1.69 -7.37
C ASP A 20 -14.26 0.82 -8.36
N GLY A 21 -13.67 -0.28 -7.88
CA GLY A 21 -12.93 -1.26 -8.68
C GLY A 21 -11.46 -0.89 -8.93
N ALA A 22 -10.98 0.24 -8.39
CA ALA A 22 -9.62 0.71 -8.57
C ALA A 22 -9.17 1.56 -7.37
N TYR A 23 -7.97 1.31 -6.87
CA TYR A 23 -7.31 2.14 -5.86
C TYR A 23 -6.35 3.12 -6.53
N THR A 24 -6.49 4.41 -6.23
CA THR A 24 -5.79 5.50 -6.93
C THR A 24 -5.08 6.49 -6.00
N THR A 25 -4.88 6.14 -4.72
CA THR A 25 -4.07 6.95 -3.79
C THR A 25 -2.61 6.52 -3.93
N SER A 26 -1.70 7.45 -4.22
CA SER A 26 -0.27 7.15 -4.40
C SER A 26 0.45 6.96 -3.07
N THR A 27 0.17 7.86 -2.13
CA THR A 27 0.57 7.84 -0.73
C THR A 27 -0.34 8.81 0.02
N ARG A 28 -0.20 8.92 1.35
CA ARG A 28 -1.05 9.82 2.16
C ARG A 28 -1.05 11.24 1.59
N GLY A 29 -2.24 11.73 1.23
CA GLY A 29 -2.45 13.08 0.71
C GLY A 29 -2.03 13.29 -0.75
N ARG A 30 -1.67 12.22 -1.48
CA ARG A 30 -1.29 12.28 -2.91
C ARG A 30 -2.03 11.23 -3.71
N THR A 31 -2.54 11.61 -4.86
CA THR A 31 -3.22 10.71 -5.80
C THR A 31 -2.26 10.17 -6.86
N LEU A 32 -2.63 9.05 -7.49
CA LEU A 32 -1.95 8.50 -8.67
C LEU A 32 -1.86 9.53 -9.80
N ALA A 33 -2.87 10.38 -9.97
CA ALA A 33 -2.87 11.41 -11.01
C ALA A 33 -1.82 12.50 -10.77
N GLU A 34 -1.46 12.78 -9.51
CA GLU A 34 -0.47 13.78 -9.14
C GLU A 34 0.97 13.26 -9.25
N GLU A 35 1.22 12.01 -8.81
CA GLU A 35 2.57 11.43 -8.75
C GLU A 35 2.92 10.59 -10.00
N GLY A 36 1.91 10.05 -10.70
CA GLY A 36 2.08 9.18 -11.88
C GLY A 36 2.34 7.70 -11.57
N PHE A 37 2.50 7.35 -10.29
CA PHE A 37 2.62 5.97 -9.79
C PHE A 37 2.14 5.88 -8.34
N ILE A 38 1.89 4.66 -7.85
CA ILE A 38 1.59 4.38 -6.43
C ILE A 38 2.84 3.83 -5.75
N HIS A 39 3.20 4.41 -4.61
CA HIS A 39 4.33 3.94 -3.82
C HIS A 39 4.02 2.58 -3.19
N ALA A 40 4.89 1.61 -3.39
CA ALA A 40 4.85 0.35 -2.66
C ALA A 40 6.19 0.12 -1.93
N ALA A 41 6.21 -0.88 -1.08
CA ALA A 41 7.32 -1.23 -0.22
C ALA A 41 7.52 -2.75 -0.20
N ARG A 42 8.75 -3.18 0.10
CA ARG A 42 9.04 -4.56 0.55
C ARG A 42 8.72 -4.71 2.04
N PRO A 43 8.56 -5.94 2.57
CA PRO A 43 8.22 -6.16 3.98
C PRO A 43 9.12 -5.39 4.97
N GLU A 44 10.42 -5.39 4.73
CA GLU A 44 11.43 -4.73 5.56
C GLU A 44 11.39 -3.19 5.49
N GLN A 45 10.69 -2.62 4.50
CA GLN A 45 10.57 -1.18 4.28
C GLN A 45 9.28 -0.58 4.86
N VAL A 46 8.32 -1.41 5.27
CA VAL A 46 7.01 -0.93 5.75
C VAL A 46 7.14 -0.04 6.99
N GLN A 47 7.92 -0.47 8.00
CA GLN A 47 8.05 0.30 9.25
C GLN A 47 8.70 1.67 9.01
N PRO A 48 9.85 1.80 8.29
CA PRO A 48 10.39 3.11 7.94
C PRO A 48 9.43 4.02 7.16
N VAL A 49 8.61 3.47 6.27
CA VAL A 49 7.58 4.22 5.53
C VAL A 49 6.48 4.70 6.47
N PHE A 50 6.01 3.83 7.37
CA PHE A 50 5.01 4.20 8.37
C PHE A 50 5.53 5.35 9.25
N ASP A 51 6.70 5.19 9.85
CA ASP A 51 7.30 6.16 10.77
C ASP A 51 7.43 7.55 10.13
N ARG A 52 7.72 7.59 8.81
CA ARG A 52 7.98 8.83 8.08
C ARG A 52 6.72 9.53 7.57
N TYR A 53 5.70 8.80 7.15
CA TYR A 53 4.56 9.37 6.42
C TYR A 53 3.20 9.16 7.11
N TYR A 54 3.11 8.22 8.05
CA TYR A 54 1.85 7.76 8.62
C TYR A 54 1.80 7.78 10.15
N ALA A 55 2.91 8.04 10.85
CA ALA A 55 2.97 8.05 12.31
C ALA A 55 2.03 9.07 12.98
N ASP A 56 1.67 10.14 12.27
CA ASP A 56 0.71 11.17 12.69
C ASP A 56 -0.66 11.02 11.99
N ALA A 57 -0.98 9.83 11.46
CA ALA A 57 -2.32 9.54 10.97
C ALA A 57 -3.31 9.45 12.12
N ASP A 58 -4.40 10.21 12.02
CA ASP A 58 -5.51 10.26 12.97
C ASP A 58 -6.72 9.41 12.53
N GLU A 59 -6.52 8.61 11.48
CA GLU A 59 -7.52 7.70 10.91
C GLU A 59 -7.01 6.26 10.81
N PRO A 60 -7.91 5.24 10.75
CA PRO A 60 -7.49 3.85 10.69
C PRO A 60 -6.73 3.52 9.40
N LEU A 61 -5.58 2.87 9.54
CA LEU A 61 -4.74 2.44 8.42
C LEU A 61 -4.84 0.92 8.18
N VAL A 62 -4.56 0.53 6.95
CA VAL A 62 -4.42 -0.87 6.53
C VAL A 62 -3.16 -1.05 5.69
N LEU A 63 -2.56 -2.23 5.80
CA LEU A 63 -1.49 -2.69 4.94
C LEU A 63 -2.06 -3.64 3.90
N LEU A 64 -2.03 -3.20 2.65
CA LEU A 64 -2.43 -3.99 1.49
C LEU A 64 -1.24 -4.87 1.08
N VAL A 65 -1.46 -6.18 0.98
CA VAL A 65 -0.50 -7.13 0.41
C VAL A 65 -0.91 -7.37 -1.03
N ILE A 66 -0.06 -6.96 -1.97
CA ILE A 66 -0.37 -6.94 -3.40
C ILE A 66 0.46 -8.01 -4.10
N ASP A 67 -0.20 -8.79 -4.95
CA ASP A 67 0.41 -9.74 -5.88
C ASP A 67 0.68 -9.04 -7.22
N PRO A 68 1.95 -8.74 -7.57
CA PRO A 68 2.26 -8.04 -8.81
C PRO A 68 1.85 -8.79 -10.07
N ASP A 69 1.77 -10.13 -10.03
CA ASP A 69 1.37 -10.95 -11.18
C ASP A 69 -0.13 -10.78 -11.51
N ARG A 70 -0.90 -10.11 -10.65
CA ARG A 70 -2.34 -9.80 -10.85
C ARG A 70 -2.63 -8.35 -11.21
N LEU A 71 -1.62 -7.49 -11.21
CA LEU A 71 -1.78 -6.09 -11.59
C LEU A 71 -1.91 -5.96 -13.09
N GLY A 72 -2.80 -5.07 -13.55
CA GLY A 72 -2.79 -4.62 -14.94
C GLY A 72 -1.65 -3.63 -15.23
N ALA A 73 -1.12 -3.00 -14.19
CA ALA A 73 -0.07 -1.99 -14.26
C ALA A 73 1.35 -2.57 -14.15
N GLU A 74 2.32 -1.89 -14.76
CA GLU A 74 3.74 -2.21 -14.61
C GLU A 74 4.23 -1.87 -13.20
N VAL A 75 5.02 -2.78 -12.61
CA VAL A 75 5.78 -2.50 -11.38
C VAL A 75 7.24 -2.27 -11.73
N ARG A 76 7.78 -1.10 -11.37
CA ARG A 76 9.21 -0.81 -11.50
C ARG A 76 9.85 -0.70 -10.14
N VAL A 77 11.07 -1.19 -10.01
CA VAL A 77 11.88 -1.01 -8.80
C VAL A 77 12.88 0.10 -9.08
N GLU A 78 12.74 1.22 -8.38
CA GLU A 78 13.47 2.45 -8.68
C GLU A 78 14.22 2.98 -7.46
N PRO A 79 15.35 3.69 -7.65
CA PRO A 79 16.11 4.26 -6.55
C PRO A 79 15.37 5.41 -5.88
N VAL A 80 15.33 5.39 -4.55
CA VAL A 80 14.83 6.45 -3.67
C VAL A 80 15.88 6.69 -2.58
N GLY A 81 16.73 7.69 -2.79
CA GLY A 81 17.93 7.88 -1.97
C GLY A 81 18.93 6.73 -2.15
N ASP A 82 19.33 6.09 -1.06
CA ASP A 82 20.31 4.99 -1.05
C ASP A 82 19.67 3.58 -1.12
N ASP A 83 18.33 3.50 -1.24
CA ASP A 83 17.58 2.24 -1.35
C ASP A 83 16.72 2.25 -2.62
N THR A 84 16.02 1.16 -2.90
CA THR A 84 15.08 1.02 -4.02
C THR A 84 13.69 0.65 -3.54
N TYR A 85 12.66 1.17 -4.19
CA TYR A 85 11.26 0.91 -3.86
C TYR A 85 10.49 0.46 -5.09
N PRO A 86 9.53 -0.47 -4.95
CA PRO A 86 8.59 -0.77 -6.02
C PRO A 86 7.58 0.37 -6.19
N HIS A 87 7.33 0.75 -7.44
CA HIS A 87 6.32 1.72 -7.85
C HIS A 87 5.36 1.07 -8.85
N VAL A 88 4.06 1.21 -8.61
CA VAL A 88 3.00 0.70 -9.49
C VAL A 88 2.56 1.82 -10.44
N TYR A 89 2.80 1.68 -11.73
CA TYR A 89 2.50 2.69 -12.76
C TYR A 89 1.06 2.58 -13.28
N GLY A 90 0.11 2.68 -12.36
CA GLY A 90 -1.31 2.57 -12.64
C GLY A 90 -2.12 2.35 -11.35
N PRO A 91 -3.45 2.24 -11.47
CA PRO A 91 -4.29 1.90 -10.33
C PRO A 91 -3.95 0.49 -9.82
N ILE A 92 -4.23 0.24 -8.54
CA ILE A 92 -4.21 -1.12 -7.99
C ILE A 92 -5.62 -1.68 -8.06
N GLU A 93 -5.81 -2.78 -8.78
CA GLU A 93 -7.07 -3.50 -8.80
C GLU A 93 -7.31 -4.20 -7.46
N PRO A 94 -8.52 -4.14 -6.86
CA PRO A 94 -8.80 -4.85 -5.62
C PRO A 94 -8.52 -6.36 -5.68
N ALA A 95 -8.65 -6.96 -6.86
CA ALA A 95 -8.34 -8.38 -7.09
C ALA A 95 -6.83 -8.73 -7.02
N ALA A 96 -5.95 -7.71 -7.17
CA ALA A 96 -4.51 -7.87 -6.98
C ALA A 96 -4.10 -7.80 -5.51
N VAL A 97 -4.96 -7.29 -4.63
CA VAL A 97 -4.76 -7.30 -3.18
C VAL A 97 -5.17 -8.66 -2.63
N VAL A 98 -4.20 -9.45 -2.18
CA VAL A 98 -4.41 -10.83 -1.70
C VAL A 98 -4.61 -10.93 -0.20
N GLU A 99 -4.12 -9.95 0.56
CA GLU A 99 -4.38 -9.83 2.00
C GLU A 99 -4.48 -8.36 2.40
N VAL A 100 -5.24 -8.10 3.48
CA VAL A 100 -5.40 -6.76 4.07
C VAL A 100 -5.25 -6.89 5.57
N HIS A 101 -4.29 -6.17 6.15
CA HIS A 101 -4.01 -6.20 7.59
C HIS A 101 -4.27 -4.82 8.18
N PRO A 102 -5.14 -4.67 9.20
CA PRO A 102 -5.21 -3.42 9.96
C PRO A 102 -3.84 -3.12 10.59
N LEU A 103 -3.46 -1.85 10.65
CA LEU A 103 -2.28 -1.41 11.38
C LEU A 103 -2.69 -0.82 12.74
N ASP A 104 -1.89 -1.09 13.78
CA ASP A 104 -2.01 -0.43 15.08
C ASP A 104 -1.35 0.96 15.07
N ALA A 105 -1.38 1.65 16.21
CA ALA A 105 -0.80 2.99 16.35
C ALA A 105 0.73 3.04 16.15
N ASP A 106 1.42 1.90 16.25
CA ASP A 106 2.85 1.77 16.02
C ASP A 106 3.17 1.30 14.58
N GLY A 107 2.16 1.15 13.71
CA GLY A 107 2.33 0.69 12.33
C GLY A 107 2.54 -0.81 12.18
N ARG A 108 2.26 -1.60 13.23
CA ARG A 108 2.36 -3.07 13.20
C ARG A 108 1.02 -3.68 12.81
N ARG A 109 1.07 -4.87 12.21
CA ARG A 109 -0.16 -5.63 11.89
C ARG A 109 -0.92 -5.95 13.18
N ASP A 110 -2.17 -5.50 13.26
CA ASP A 110 -3.05 -5.80 14.38
C ASP A 110 -3.51 -7.27 14.30
N GLN A 111 -2.89 -8.10 15.13
CA GLN A 111 -3.17 -9.54 15.19
C GLN A 111 -4.43 -9.87 16.01
N SER A 112 -5.08 -8.88 16.63
CA SER A 112 -6.25 -9.09 17.50
C SER A 112 -7.52 -9.46 16.75
N ARG A 113 -7.57 -9.27 15.42
CA ARG A 113 -8.76 -9.50 14.58
C ARG A 113 -8.72 -10.74 13.68
N ALA A 114 -7.63 -11.51 13.66
CA ALA A 114 -7.48 -12.71 12.82
C ALA A 114 -8.29 -13.94 13.29
N GLN A 115 -9.18 -13.81 14.27
CA GLN A 115 -9.87 -14.94 14.93
C GLN A 115 -11.40 -14.81 14.97
N ARG A 116 -12.05 -14.18 13.98
CA ARG A 116 -13.52 -14.19 13.87
C ARG A 116 -14.00 -14.65 12.52
#